data_AF-A0A956J6L0-F1
#
_entry.id   AF-A0A956J6L0-F1
#
_cell.length_a   1.000
_cell.length_b   1.000
_cell.length_c   1.000
_cell.angle_alpha   90.00
_cell.angle_beta   90.00
_cell.angle_gamma   90.00
#
_symmetry.space_group_name_H-M   'P 1'
#
loop_
_entity.id
_entity.type
_entity.pdbx_description
1 polymer ?
#
loop_
_entity_poly.entity_id
_entity_poly.type
_entity_poly.pdbx_seq_one_letter_code
_entity_poly.pdbx_strand_id
1 'polypeptide(L)'
;GRGVAKSSDLARASFKKACDLGDSEGCKLEKTVATATAKAVAPFKSGTRVRATRSYDGKIVAGMTGTYYGTNGAEPPAFVIWDKQIGSSPTYYMDEGAPAGKDAYAYWVPWDVLERAMAPGMRVRAARDYDGKITKGMLGTYYGTNGGNPPAFVLWDKRIGANPVYYSDEGAPPGKSDHAYWVPWNTIEEVLKPGTRVVALKSYDGKITKGMEGVYWGTNGKNPPAFVVWDKTIGTNPVYYSDEGAPPGKSANAYWVPWDVIDEALSSGVRVIATKNYDSKIKRGMMGTYYGTNGKSPPAFVLWDDFIGSSPNYYTGGGAPPGRDGYAYWVEWDVIKQAFLPGRKVKAVRSYDGKINTGDMGVYWGTNGGNPPAFVLWTKTVGANPVYYTDEGAPRGKNKNAYWVPWNVIQPLNY
;
A
#
# COMPACT_ATOMS: atom_id res chain seq x y z
N GLY A 1 17.14 -18.57 -19.18
CA GLY A 1 18.47 -19.23 -19.15
C GLY A 1 19.16 -18.98 -20.46
N ARG A 2 20.51 -19.04 -20.54
CA ARG A 2 21.31 -18.49 -21.65
C ARG A 2 21.19 -16.96 -21.80
N GLY A 3 21.24 -16.22 -20.69
CA GLY A 3 21.12 -14.75 -20.70
C GLY A 3 19.70 -14.18 -20.83
N VAL A 4 18.67 -15.01 -21.11
CA VAL A 4 17.27 -14.56 -21.09
C VAL A 4 16.71 -14.66 -19.67
N ALA A 5 16.14 -13.56 -19.17
CA ALA A 5 15.45 -13.51 -17.88
C ALA A 5 14.32 -14.54 -17.86
N LYS A 6 14.25 -15.35 -16.79
CA LYS A 6 13.13 -16.28 -16.60
C LYS A 6 11.89 -15.47 -16.25
N SER A 7 10.77 -15.73 -16.92
CA SER A 7 9.46 -15.16 -16.57
C SER A 7 8.41 -16.27 -16.63
N SER A 8 7.89 -16.63 -15.46
CA SER A 8 6.87 -17.67 -15.32
C SER A 8 5.55 -17.26 -15.97
N ASP A 9 5.20 -15.98 -15.88
CA ASP A 9 3.96 -15.44 -16.45
C ASP A 9 3.96 -15.53 -17.98
N LEU A 10 5.08 -15.16 -18.62
CA LEU A 10 5.27 -15.30 -20.07
C LEU A 10 5.23 -16.76 -20.52
N ALA A 11 5.83 -17.66 -19.75
CA ALA A 11 5.78 -19.09 -20.04
C ALA A 11 4.35 -19.63 -19.95
N ARG A 12 3.62 -19.31 -18.88
CA ARG A 12 2.22 -19.70 -18.69
C ARG A 12 1.32 -19.18 -19.81
N ALA A 13 1.44 -17.90 -20.17
CA ALA A 13 0.68 -17.30 -21.26
C ALA A 13 0.96 -17.98 -22.62
N SER A 14 2.21 -18.37 -22.86
CA SER A 14 2.61 -19.07 -24.09
C SER A 14 2.04 -20.50 -24.14
N PHE A 15 2.13 -21.25 -23.04
CA PHE A 15 1.58 -22.60 -22.96
C PHE A 15 0.05 -22.60 -23.04
N LYS A 16 -0.61 -21.64 -22.38
CA LYS A 16 -2.05 -21.45 -22.50
C LYS A 16 -2.46 -21.21 -23.95
N LYS A 17 -1.77 -20.31 -24.66
CA LYS A 17 -2.06 -20.04 -26.07
C LYS A 17 -1.86 -21.28 -26.95
N ALA A 18 -0.82 -22.08 -26.70
CA ALA A 18 -0.62 -23.34 -27.40
C ALA A 18 -1.78 -24.32 -27.12
N CYS A 19 -2.20 -24.43 -25.86
CA CYS A 19 -3.33 -25.27 -25.48
C CYS A 19 -4.65 -24.83 -26.13
N ASP A 20 -4.93 -23.52 -26.14
CA ASP A 20 -6.13 -22.95 -26.78
C ASP A 20 -6.14 -23.19 -28.31
N LEU A 21 -4.98 -23.42 -28.93
CA LEU A 21 -4.82 -23.79 -30.34
C LEU A 21 -4.89 -25.32 -30.58
N GLY A 22 -5.16 -26.11 -29.54
CA GLY A 22 -5.26 -27.57 -29.62
C GLY A 22 -3.93 -28.31 -29.52
N ASP A 23 -2.83 -27.64 -29.17
CA ASP A 23 -1.54 -28.30 -28.97
C ASP A 23 -1.51 -29.07 -27.64
N SER A 24 -1.46 -30.41 -27.74
CA SER A 24 -1.51 -31.31 -26.58
C SER A 24 -0.32 -31.13 -25.61
N GLU A 25 0.86 -30.81 -26.14
CA GLU A 25 2.06 -30.56 -25.33
C GLU A 25 1.94 -29.22 -24.59
N GLY A 26 1.45 -28.18 -25.27
CA GLY A 26 1.05 -26.90 -24.70
C GLY A 26 0.07 -27.06 -23.53
N CYS A 27 -0.98 -27.89 -23.67
CA CYS A 27 -1.90 -28.16 -22.57
C CYS A 27 -1.24 -28.89 -21.39
N LYS A 28 -0.35 -29.84 -21.66
CA LYS A 28 0.40 -30.55 -20.61
C LYS A 28 1.34 -29.61 -19.88
N LEU A 29 2.04 -28.74 -20.60
CA LEU A 29 2.97 -27.76 -20.05
C LEU A 29 2.25 -26.61 -19.34
N GLU A 30 1.07 -26.17 -19.81
CA GLU A 30 0.24 -25.21 -19.10
C GLU A 30 -0.16 -25.76 -17.73
N LYS A 31 -0.66 -27.01 -17.68
CA LYS A 31 -0.97 -27.68 -16.41
C LYS A 31 0.27 -27.80 -15.53
N THR A 32 1.40 -28.21 -16.09
CA THR A 32 2.66 -28.37 -15.33
C THR A 32 3.16 -27.04 -14.76
N VAL A 33 3.10 -25.95 -15.54
CA VAL A 33 3.50 -24.61 -15.08
C VAL A 33 2.47 -24.05 -14.10
N ALA A 34 1.17 -24.28 -14.30
CA ALA A 34 0.14 -23.91 -13.34
C ALA A 34 0.39 -24.62 -12.00
N THR A 35 0.67 -25.92 -12.00
CA THR A 35 1.02 -26.69 -10.80
C THR A 35 2.34 -26.23 -10.17
N ALA A 36 3.38 -25.96 -10.97
CA ALA A 36 4.67 -25.47 -10.46
C ALA A 36 4.57 -24.04 -9.90
N THR A 37 3.67 -23.22 -10.45
CA THR A 37 3.36 -21.87 -9.95
C THR A 37 2.43 -21.95 -8.74
N ALA A 38 1.57 -22.97 -8.63
CA ALA A 38 0.79 -23.25 -7.41
C ALA A 38 1.68 -23.80 -6.28
N LYS A 39 2.77 -24.49 -6.63
CA LYS A 39 3.87 -24.84 -5.72
C LYS A 39 4.76 -23.65 -5.37
N ALA A 40 4.50 -22.46 -5.92
CA ALA A 40 5.13 -21.24 -5.46
C ALA A 40 4.71 -21.00 -4.00
N VAL A 41 5.70 -20.58 -3.21
CA VAL A 41 5.64 -20.21 -1.80
C VAL A 41 4.23 -19.73 -1.43
N ALA A 42 3.58 -20.44 -0.50
CA ALA A 42 2.29 -20.04 0.02
C ALA A 42 2.32 -18.53 0.34
N PRO A 43 1.40 -17.71 -0.20
CA PRO A 43 1.38 -16.26 0.02
C PRO A 43 1.16 -15.90 1.50
N PHE A 44 0.71 -16.86 2.31
CA PHE A 44 0.47 -16.71 3.73
C PHE A 44 1.33 -17.70 4.52
N LYS A 45 1.81 -17.27 5.69
CA LYS A 45 2.42 -18.17 6.69
C LYS A 45 1.32 -18.85 7.49
N SER A 46 1.54 -20.09 7.94
CA SER A 46 0.61 -20.75 8.87
C SER A 46 0.33 -19.86 10.08
N GLY A 47 -0.93 -19.75 10.49
CA GLY A 47 -1.41 -18.81 11.51
C GLY A 47 -1.86 -17.45 10.97
N THR A 48 -1.58 -17.12 9.70
CA THR A 48 -2.00 -15.83 9.11
C THR A 48 -3.53 -15.73 9.06
N ARG A 49 -4.06 -14.60 9.53
CA ARG A 49 -5.47 -14.27 9.38
C ARG A 49 -5.79 -13.92 7.93
N VAL A 50 -6.78 -14.58 7.36
CA VAL A 50 -7.20 -14.42 5.97
C VAL A 50 -8.69 -14.10 5.87
N ARG A 51 -9.08 -13.45 4.77
CA ARG A 51 -10.45 -13.09 4.43
C ARG A 51 -10.79 -13.63 3.05
N ALA A 52 -12.02 -14.12 2.88
CA ALA A 52 -12.57 -14.50 1.59
C ALA A 52 -12.89 -13.25 0.76
N THR A 53 -12.31 -13.08 -0.42
CA THR A 53 -12.59 -11.97 -1.36
C THR A 53 -13.90 -12.17 -2.11
N ARG A 54 -14.32 -13.43 -2.29
CA ARG A 54 -15.54 -13.85 -2.98
C ARG A 54 -16.14 -15.10 -2.34
N SER A 55 -17.42 -15.35 -2.59
CA SER A 55 -18.04 -16.61 -2.17
C SER A 55 -17.44 -17.80 -2.93
N TYR A 56 -17.28 -18.93 -2.27
CA TYR A 56 -16.70 -20.14 -2.84
C TYR A 56 -17.47 -21.39 -2.41
N ASP A 57 -17.86 -22.19 -3.40
CA ASP A 57 -18.47 -23.51 -3.24
C ASP A 57 -19.71 -23.55 -2.32
N GLY A 58 -20.48 -22.45 -2.25
CA GLY A 58 -21.67 -22.32 -1.40
C GLY A 58 -21.40 -22.35 0.12
N LYS A 59 -20.17 -22.63 0.54
CA LYS A 59 -19.76 -22.80 1.95
C LYS A 59 -19.06 -21.56 2.49
N ILE A 60 -18.26 -20.91 1.65
CA ILE A 60 -17.53 -19.69 2.02
C ILE A 60 -18.29 -18.50 1.44
N VAL A 61 -18.55 -17.50 2.27
CA VAL A 61 -19.20 -16.25 1.85
C VAL A 61 -18.14 -15.15 1.74
N ALA A 62 -18.26 -14.26 0.75
CA ALA A 62 -17.38 -13.09 0.65
C ALA A 62 -17.34 -12.29 1.98
N GLY A 63 -16.13 -11.93 2.41
CA GLY A 63 -15.88 -11.25 3.68
C GLY A 63 -15.72 -12.16 4.90
N MET A 64 -15.97 -13.47 4.77
CA MET A 64 -15.72 -14.45 5.83
C MET A 64 -14.25 -14.45 6.22
N THR A 65 -13.94 -14.55 7.51
CA THR A 65 -12.57 -14.54 8.04
C THR A 65 -12.19 -15.89 8.60
N GLY A 66 -10.90 -16.21 8.53
CA GLY A 66 -10.34 -17.45 9.02
C GLY A 66 -8.84 -17.35 9.28
N THR A 67 -8.26 -18.46 9.72
CA THR A 67 -6.83 -18.61 9.94
C THR A 67 -6.30 -19.59 8.89
N TYR A 68 -5.35 -19.15 8.08
CA TYR A 68 -4.65 -20.01 7.13
C TYR A 68 -3.69 -20.93 7.87
N TYR A 69 -3.70 -22.22 7.55
CA TYR A 69 -2.89 -23.24 8.22
C TYR A 69 -1.82 -23.85 7.33
N GLY A 70 -2.04 -23.94 6.02
CA GLY A 70 -1.08 -24.61 5.14
C GLY A 70 -1.58 -24.80 3.72
N THR A 71 -0.74 -25.43 2.91
CA THR A 71 -1.06 -25.84 1.55
C THR A 71 -0.72 -27.32 1.39
N ASN A 72 -1.56 -28.10 0.71
CA ASN A 72 -1.25 -29.48 0.33
C ASN A 72 -0.45 -29.53 -0.99
N GLY A 73 -0.15 -28.38 -1.61
CA GLY A 73 0.53 -28.30 -2.90
C GLY A 73 -0.32 -28.79 -4.10
N ALA A 74 -1.61 -29.07 -3.89
CA ALA A 74 -2.59 -29.41 -4.91
C ALA A 74 -3.62 -28.27 -5.08
N GLU A 75 -4.43 -28.29 -6.14
CA GLU A 75 -5.59 -27.39 -6.23
C GLU A 75 -6.83 -28.07 -5.64
N PRO A 76 -7.60 -27.41 -4.74
CA PRO A 76 -7.41 -26.06 -4.20
C PRO A 76 -6.27 -25.96 -3.15
N PRO A 77 -5.41 -24.92 -3.23
CA PRO A 77 -4.13 -24.89 -2.55
C PRO A 77 -4.12 -24.37 -1.12
N ALA A 78 -5.15 -23.73 -0.58
CA ALA A 78 -5.07 -23.10 0.75
C ALA A 78 -6.01 -23.73 1.77
N PHE A 79 -5.46 -24.28 2.86
CA PHE A 79 -6.23 -24.78 3.99
C PHE A 79 -6.50 -23.66 4.99
N VAL A 80 -7.78 -23.36 5.22
CA VAL A 80 -8.22 -22.29 6.12
C VAL A 80 -9.21 -22.83 7.13
N ILE A 81 -9.00 -22.52 8.39
CA ILE A 81 -10.00 -22.72 9.45
C ILE A 81 -10.75 -21.41 9.64
N TRP A 82 -12.00 -21.38 9.19
CA TRP A 82 -12.88 -20.22 9.23
C TRP A 82 -13.43 -19.96 10.64
N ASP A 83 -13.76 -18.71 10.95
CA ASP A 83 -14.28 -18.36 12.29
C ASP A 83 -15.75 -18.76 12.47
N LYS A 84 -16.48 -18.89 11.37
CA LYS A 84 -17.89 -19.31 11.36
C LYS A 84 -17.98 -20.71 10.75
N GLN A 85 -18.94 -21.47 11.24
CA GLN A 85 -19.18 -22.83 10.77
C GLN A 85 -19.65 -22.79 9.30
N ILE A 86 -19.11 -23.69 8.48
CA ILE A 86 -19.30 -23.71 7.01
C ILE A 86 -20.34 -24.74 6.53
N GLY A 87 -21.21 -25.19 7.42
CA GLY A 87 -22.30 -26.12 7.13
C GLY A 87 -22.65 -27.07 8.28
N SER A 88 -23.74 -27.83 8.12
CA SER A 88 -24.29 -28.74 9.14
C SER A 88 -23.65 -30.13 9.18
N SER A 89 -22.75 -30.47 8.26
CA SER A 89 -22.07 -31.78 8.23
C SER A 89 -20.74 -31.68 7.48
N PRO A 90 -19.59 -31.76 8.16
CA PRO A 90 -18.31 -31.87 7.47
C PRO A 90 -18.21 -33.26 6.84
N THR A 91 -18.32 -33.35 5.51
CA THR A 91 -17.79 -34.51 4.78
C THR A 91 -16.27 -34.48 4.94
N TYR A 92 -15.79 -35.32 5.85
CA TYR A 92 -14.43 -35.68 6.21
C TYR A 92 -13.32 -35.31 5.19
N TYR A 93 -12.31 -34.58 5.67
CA TYR A 93 -10.96 -34.54 5.11
C TYR A 93 -9.96 -34.87 6.24
N MET A 94 -10.02 -36.08 6.77
CA MET A 94 -9.08 -36.53 7.82
C MET A 94 -7.67 -36.85 7.28
N ASP A 95 -7.52 -37.01 5.97
CA ASP A 95 -6.28 -37.53 5.38
C ASP A 95 -5.24 -36.45 5.00
N GLU A 96 -5.54 -35.16 5.19
CA GLU A 96 -4.69 -34.07 4.66
C GLU A 96 -4.12 -33.12 5.72
N GLY A 97 -3.97 -33.58 6.98
CA GLY A 97 -3.24 -32.84 8.01
C GLY A 97 -4.04 -31.72 8.71
N ALA A 98 -5.37 -31.78 8.67
CA ALA A 98 -6.21 -30.92 9.51
C ALA A 98 -5.97 -31.22 11.01
N PRO A 99 -5.80 -30.21 11.88
CA PRO A 99 -5.72 -30.43 13.32
C PRO A 99 -7.01 -31.09 13.84
N ALA A 100 -6.89 -32.18 14.60
CA ALA A 100 -8.04 -32.91 15.12
C ALA A 100 -9.01 -32.00 15.89
N GLY A 101 -10.31 -32.07 15.56
CA GLY A 101 -11.39 -31.41 16.30
C GLY A 101 -11.80 -30.02 15.81
N LYS A 102 -11.36 -29.58 14.62
CA LYS A 102 -11.78 -28.30 14.00
C LYS A 102 -12.52 -28.45 12.67
N ASP A 103 -13.04 -29.64 12.42
CA ASP A 103 -13.42 -30.13 11.09
C ASP A 103 -14.61 -29.38 10.48
N ALA A 104 -15.54 -28.88 11.31
CA ALA A 104 -16.72 -28.14 10.85
C ALA A 104 -16.43 -26.69 10.38
N TYR A 105 -15.18 -26.24 10.55
CA TYR A 105 -14.73 -24.88 10.23
C TYR A 105 -13.63 -24.86 9.17
N ALA A 106 -13.08 -26.01 8.81
CA ALA A 106 -11.93 -26.08 7.93
C ALA A 106 -12.33 -26.31 6.47
N TYR A 107 -11.80 -25.50 5.55
CA TYR A 107 -12.03 -25.67 4.11
C TYR A 107 -10.80 -25.36 3.28
N TRP A 108 -10.64 -26.12 2.21
CA TRP A 108 -9.68 -25.81 1.17
C TRP A 108 -10.26 -24.78 0.20
N VAL A 109 -9.50 -23.71 -0.06
CA VAL A 109 -9.89 -22.65 -0.99
C VAL A 109 -8.76 -22.28 -1.96
N PRO A 110 -9.10 -21.85 -3.18
CA PRO A 110 -8.18 -21.20 -4.11
C PRO A 110 -7.47 -19.98 -3.50
N TRP A 111 -6.21 -19.75 -3.87
CA TRP A 111 -5.47 -18.58 -3.39
C TRP A 111 -6.14 -17.25 -3.75
N ASP A 112 -6.79 -17.17 -4.92
CA ASP A 112 -7.51 -15.98 -5.39
C ASP A 112 -8.80 -15.69 -4.59
N VAL A 113 -9.27 -16.66 -3.80
CA VAL A 113 -10.36 -16.46 -2.84
C VAL A 113 -9.84 -15.80 -1.57
N LEU A 114 -8.54 -15.77 -1.31
CA LEU A 114 -7.98 -15.29 -0.05
C LEU A 114 -7.21 -13.98 -0.20
N GLU A 115 -7.40 -13.11 0.79
CA GLU A 115 -6.50 -12.00 1.07
C GLU A 115 -6.15 -11.97 2.55
N ARG A 116 -5.11 -11.23 2.94
CA ARG A 116 -4.78 -11.03 4.36
C ARG A 116 -5.94 -10.29 5.04
N ALA A 117 -6.47 -10.85 6.12
CA ALA A 117 -7.47 -10.15 6.92
C ALA A 117 -6.81 -9.03 7.72
N MET A 118 -7.47 -7.88 7.79
CA MET A 118 -7.03 -6.79 8.65
C MET A 118 -7.15 -7.21 10.13
N ALA A 119 -6.10 -7.00 10.91
CA ALA A 119 -6.11 -7.19 12.35
C ALA A 119 -6.55 -5.89 13.05
N PRO A 120 -7.31 -5.97 14.16
CA PRO A 120 -7.58 -4.80 14.98
C PRO A 120 -6.31 -4.01 15.32
N GLY A 121 -6.39 -2.69 15.23
CA GLY A 121 -5.26 -1.76 15.37
C GLY A 121 -4.52 -1.44 14.07
N MET A 122 -4.75 -2.17 12.97
CA MET A 122 -4.11 -1.86 11.69
C MET A 122 -4.49 -0.48 11.15
N ARG A 123 -3.51 0.18 10.55
CA ARG A 123 -3.69 1.49 9.93
C ARG A 123 -4.30 1.36 8.54
N VAL A 124 -5.39 2.07 8.32
CA VAL A 124 -6.11 2.06 7.04
C VAL A 124 -6.24 3.46 6.45
N ARG A 125 -6.42 3.53 5.14
CA ARG A 125 -6.72 4.75 4.38
C ARG A 125 -8.02 4.56 3.63
N ALA A 126 -8.81 5.61 3.50
CA ALA A 126 -10.01 5.60 2.69
C ALA A 126 -9.63 5.52 1.20
N ALA A 127 -9.93 4.41 0.55
CA ALA A 127 -9.68 4.21 -0.88
C ALA A 127 -10.63 5.06 -1.76
N ARG A 128 -11.80 5.46 -1.21
CA ARG A 128 -12.84 6.26 -1.88
C ARG A 128 -13.64 7.06 -0.87
N ASP A 129 -14.36 8.08 -1.38
CA ASP A 129 -15.35 8.80 -0.58
C ASP A 129 -16.51 7.84 -0.19
N TYR A 130 -17.03 7.98 1.02
CA TYR A 130 -18.14 7.15 1.51
C TYR A 130 -19.07 7.93 2.41
N ASP A 131 -20.37 7.88 2.09
CA ASP A 131 -21.48 8.44 2.88
C ASP A 131 -21.32 9.94 3.24
N GLY A 132 -20.56 10.71 2.45
CA GLY A 132 -20.26 12.13 2.70
C GLY A 132 -19.41 12.42 3.95
N LYS A 133 -19.14 11.42 4.79
CA LYS A 133 -18.42 11.55 6.07
C LYS A 133 -16.94 11.25 5.93
N ILE A 134 -16.63 10.29 5.06
CA ILE A 134 -15.28 9.78 4.81
C ILE A 134 -14.83 10.29 3.45
N THR A 135 -13.67 10.93 3.42
CA THR A 135 -13.05 11.45 2.19
C THR A 135 -11.90 10.54 1.78
N LYS A 136 -11.74 10.26 0.49
CA LYS A 136 -10.61 9.51 -0.06
C LYS A 136 -9.28 10.08 0.47
N GLY A 137 -8.41 9.19 0.95
CA GLY A 137 -7.13 9.53 1.56
C GLY A 137 -7.20 9.83 3.06
N MET A 138 -8.38 9.89 3.68
CA MET A 138 -8.52 9.97 5.13
C MET A 138 -7.87 8.73 5.77
N LEU A 139 -7.10 8.93 6.83
CA LEU A 139 -6.50 7.83 7.59
C LEU A 139 -7.44 7.40 8.72
N GLY A 140 -7.32 6.16 9.14
CA GLY A 140 -8.04 5.61 10.27
C GLY A 140 -7.38 4.35 10.82
N THR A 141 -7.94 3.84 11.91
CA THR A 141 -7.52 2.60 12.56
C THR A 141 -8.67 1.61 12.47
N TYR A 142 -8.40 0.44 11.89
CA TYR A 142 -9.36 -0.65 11.81
C TYR A 142 -9.48 -1.34 13.17
N TYR A 143 -10.70 -1.56 13.66
CA TYR A 143 -10.96 -2.12 14.99
C TYR A 143 -11.62 -3.50 14.94
N GLY A 144 -12.26 -3.88 13.83
CA GLY A 144 -12.89 -5.19 13.73
C GLY A 144 -13.92 -5.29 12.63
N THR A 145 -14.55 -6.47 12.55
CA THR A 145 -15.63 -6.76 11.62
C THR A 145 -16.79 -7.43 12.35
N ASN A 146 -18.03 -7.17 11.92
CA ASN A 146 -19.22 -7.85 12.41
C ASN A 146 -19.73 -8.91 11.41
N GLY A 147 -19.07 -9.08 10.26
CA GLY A 147 -19.55 -9.91 9.16
C GLY A 147 -20.90 -9.48 8.57
N GLY A 148 -21.39 -8.27 8.89
CA GLY A 148 -22.58 -7.66 8.32
C GLY A 148 -22.27 -6.80 7.09
N ASN A 149 -23.23 -5.97 6.67
CA ASN A 149 -23.04 -4.98 5.61
C ASN A 149 -23.44 -3.59 6.13
N PRO A 150 -22.51 -2.65 6.34
CA PRO A 150 -21.08 -2.72 6.03
C PRO A 150 -20.25 -3.51 7.06
N PRO A 151 -19.25 -4.29 6.61
CA PRO A 151 -18.55 -5.27 7.44
C PRO A 151 -17.39 -4.71 8.28
N ALA A 152 -16.78 -3.56 7.98
CA ALA A 152 -15.53 -3.14 8.61
C ALA A 152 -15.73 -1.94 9.54
N PHE A 153 -15.33 -2.04 10.81
CA PHE A 153 -15.39 -0.93 11.76
C PHE A 153 -14.06 -0.18 11.79
N VAL A 154 -14.10 1.10 11.43
CA VAL A 154 -12.91 1.95 11.33
C VAL A 154 -13.14 3.25 12.10
N LEU A 155 -12.17 3.61 12.95
CA LEU A 155 -12.09 4.91 13.59
C LEU A 155 -11.20 5.82 12.74
N TRP A 156 -11.78 6.83 12.12
CA TRP A 156 -11.09 7.76 11.21
C TRP A 156 -10.46 8.93 11.97
N ASP A 157 -9.30 9.42 11.54
CA ASP A 157 -8.52 10.41 12.29
C ASP A 157 -8.95 11.86 12.11
N LYS A 158 -10.16 12.09 11.57
CA LYS A 158 -10.59 13.43 11.17
C LYS A 158 -10.47 14.40 12.35
N ARG A 159 -9.51 15.34 12.26
CA ARG A 159 -9.21 16.34 13.31
C ARG A 159 -9.13 15.74 14.71
N ILE A 160 -8.27 14.74 14.93
CA ILE A 160 -7.83 14.39 16.30
C ILE A 160 -7.18 15.65 16.90
N GLY A 161 -7.94 16.41 17.68
CA GLY A 161 -7.36 17.29 18.68
C GLY A 161 -6.63 16.40 19.69
N ALA A 162 -5.30 16.48 19.70
CA ALA A 162 -4.30 15.98 20.65
C ALA A 162 -4.39 14.56 21.28
N ASN A 163 -5.52 13.88 21.36
CA ASN A 163 -5.67 12.62 22.10
C ASN A 163 -6.73 11.70 21.47
N PRO A 164 -6.35 10.76 20.59
CA PRO A 164 -7.24 9.67 20.25
C PRO A 164 -7.45 8.78 21.49
N VAL A 165 -8.69 8.58 21.90
CA VAL A 165 -9.03 7.58 22.92
C VAL A 165 -8.92 6.21 22.26
N TYR A 166 -7.83 5.50 22.54
CA TYR A 166 -7.65 4.12 22.10
C TYR A 166 -8.53 3.21 22.96
N TYR A 167 -9.48 2.53 22.33
CA TYR A 167 -10.36 1.58 23.02
C TYR A 167 -9.62 0.29 23.35
N SER A 168 -9.88 -0.25 24.55
CA SER A 168 -9.34 -1.52 25.05
C SER A 168 -10.01 -2.75 24.41
N ASP A 169 -9.41 -3.91 24.64
CA ASP A 169 -9.56 -5.24 24.01
C ASP A 169 -11.00 -5.86 23.87
N GLU A 170 -12.10 -5.15 24.16
CA GLU A 170 -13.47 -5.72 24.31
C GLU A 170 -14.48 -5.36 23.20
N GLY A 171 -14.00 -5.08 21.98
CA GLY A 171 -14.87 -4.86 20.82
C GLY A 171 -15.44 -3.44 20.71
N ALA A 172 -16.09 -3.17 19.58
CA ALA A 172 -16.60 -1.84 19.24
C ALA A 172 -17.64 -1.38 20.29
N PRO A 173 -17.43 -0.24 20.99
CA PRO A 173 -18.38 0.22 21.99
C PRO A 173 -19.74 0.55 21.35
N PRO A 174 -20.87 0.32 22.04
CA PRO A 174 -22.21 0.71 21.57
C PRO A 174 -22.44 2.23 21.39
N GLY A 175 -21.43 3.07 21.66
CA GLY A 175 -21.48 4.52 21.51
C GLY A 175 -20.69 4.98 20.29
N LYS A 176 -21.38 5.60 19.33
CA LYS A 176 -20.80 6.19 18.12
C LYS A 176 -19.84 7.32 18.53
N SER A 177 -18.54 7.09 18.53
CA SER A 177 -17.61 8.20 18.30
C SER A 177 -17.97 8.83 16.96
N ASP A 178 -17.99 10.15 16.86
CA ASP A 178 -18.33 10.90 15.63
C ASP A 178 -17.42 10.56 14.43
N HIS A 179 -16.40 9.74 14.65
CA HIS A 179 -15.43 9.32 13.65
C HIS A 179 -15.32 7.80 13.51
N ALA A 180 -16.17 7.02 14.19
CA ALA A 180 -16.19 5.57 14.07
C ALA A 180 -17.34 5.12 13.16
N TYR A 181 -16.99 4.53 12.01
CA TYR A 181 -17.96 4.13 11.00
C TYR A 181 -17.78 2.67 10.60
N TRP A 182 -18.91 1.99 10.41
CA TRP A 182 -18.96 0.77 9.63
C TRP A 182 -18.85 1.13 8.15
N VAL A 183 -17.86 0.56 7.46
CA VAL A 183 -17.57 0.82 6.05
C VAL A 183 -17.44 -0.48 5.25
N PRO A 184 -17.82 -0.48 3.96
CA PRO A 184 -17.51 -1.55 3.05
C PRO A 184 -16.01 -1.81 2.99
N TRP A 185 -15.59 -3.07 2.80
CA TRP A 185 -14.17 -3.39 2.68
C TRP A 185 -13.48 -2.67 1.53
N ASN A 186 -14.16 -2.49 0.40
CA ASN A 186 -13.64 -1.72 -0.74
C ASN A 186 -13.57 -0.20 -0.49
N THR A 187 -13.94 0.28 0.70
CA THR A 187 -13.74 1.66 1.12
C THR A 187 -12.39 1.86 1.80
N ILE A 188 -11.70 0.79 2.22
CA ILE A 188 -10.46 0.88 3.00
C ILE A 188 -9.31 0.11 2.38
N GLU A 189 -8.11 0.67 2.46
CA GLU A 189 -6.85 0.04 2.08
C GLU A 189 -5.87 0.06 3.25
N GLU A 190 -5.00 -0.95 3.35
CA GLU A 190 -3.94 -1.02 4.36
C GLU A 190 -2.82 -0.03 4.01
N VAL A 191 -2.41 0.82 4.97
CA VAL A 191 -1.42 1.89 4.73
C VAL A 191 -0.01 1.47 5.08
N LEU A 192 0.14 0.76 6.19
CA LEU A 192 1.45 0.39 6.73
C LEU A 192 1.50 -1.13 6.81
N LYS A 193 2.02 -1.74 5.75
CA LYS A 193 2.33 -3.17 5.72
C LYS A 193 3.66 -3.40 6.46
N PRO A 194 3.84 -4.52 7.18
CA PRO A 194 5.17 -4.91 7.67
C PRO A 194 6.23 -4.76 6.57
N GLY A 195 7.33 -4.07 6.88
CA GLY A 195 8.37 -3.68 5.91
C GLY A 195 8.24 -2.27 5.35
N THR A 196 7.12 -1.57 5.58
CA THR A 196 6.91 -0.19 5.10
C THR A 196 7.86 0.77 5.80
N ARG A 197 8.51 1.66 5.04
CA ARG A 197 9.34 2.73 5.59
C ARG A 197 8.47 3.77 6.26
N VAL A 198 8.84 4.19 7.46
CA VAL A 198 8.11 5.19 8.24
C VAL A 198 9.02 6.28 8.76
N VAL A 199 8.44 7.44 9.06
CA VAL A 199 9.16 8.58 9.62
C VAL A 199 8.44 9.14 10.85
N ALA A 200 9.22 9.55 11.86
CA ALA A 200 8.70 10.15 13.08
C ALA A 200 8.19 11.58 12.81
N LEU A 201 6.89 11.82 13.00
CA LEU A 201 6.27 13.15 12.89
C LEU A 201 6.54 14.04 14.10
N LYS A 202 6.78 13.44 15.27
CA LYS A 202 7.11 14.13 16.53
C LYS A 202 8.07 13.29 17.37
N SER A 203 8.78 13.94 18.29
CA SER A 203 9.61 13.22 19.26
C SER A 203 8.73 12.45 20.25
N TYR A 204 9.16 11.26 20.67
CA TYR A 204 8.40 10.40 21.58
C TYR A 204 9.32 9.68 22.56
N ASP A 205 8.92 9.69 23.85
CA ASP A 205 9.56 8.96 24.96
C ASP A 205 11.09 9.19 25.10
N GLY A 206 11.60 10.35 24.67
CA GLY A 206 13.03 10.69 24.68
C GLY A 206 13.93 9.84 23.76
N LYS A 207 13.41 8.76 23.18
CA LYS A 207 14.14 7.78 22.36
C LYS A 207 13.98 8.01 20.88
N ILE A 208 12.85 8.61 20.48
CA ILE A 208 12.53 8.88 19.09
C ILE A 208 12.57 10.38 18.88
N THR A 209 13.35 10.82 17.90
CA THR A 209 13.43 12.21 17.48
C THR A 209 12.56 12.44 16.25
N LYS A 210 11.86 13.57 16.18
CA LYS A 210 11.17 14.01 14.96
C LYS A 210 12.10 13.90 13.74
N GLY A 211 11.59 13.30 12.66
CA GLY A 211 12.31 13.08 11.40
C GLY A 211 13.14 11.81 11.31
N MET A 212 13.28 11.05 12.40
CA MET A 212 13.93 9.73 12.39
C MET A 212 13.15 8.77 11.48
N GLU A 213 13.85 7.98 10.66
CA GLU A 213 13.19 6.93 9.85
C GLU A 213 13.30 5.57 10.51
N GLY A 214 12.41 4.67 10.11
CA GLY A 214 12.44 3.28 10.50
C GLY A 214 11.67 2.40 9.53
N VAL A 215 11.56 1.14 9.90
CA VAL A 215 10.74 0.14 9.23
C VAL A 215 9.59 -0.22 10.16
N TYR A 216 8.37 0.01 9.70
CA TYR A 216 7.18 -0.49 10.38
C TYR A 216 7.18 -2.02 10.34
N TRP A 217 7.05 -2.63 11.50
CA TRP A 217 7.12 -4.08 11.64
C TRP A 217 5.75 -4.72 11.80
N GLY A 218 4.85 -4.08 12.54
CA GLY A 218 3.55 -4.66 12.85
C GLY A 218 2.80 -3.88 13.92
N THR A 219 1.63 -4.39 14.27
CA THR A 219 0.76 -3.83 15.31
C THR A 219 0.37 -4.91 16.31
N ASN A 220 0.19 -4.54 17.58
CA ASN A 220 -0.34 -5.42 18.62
C ASN A 220 -1.84 -5.17 18.89
N GLY A 221 -2.48 -4.22 18.19
CA GLY A 221 -3.85 -3.82 18.48
C GLY A 221 -4.05 -3.03 19.78
N LYS A 222 -2.98 -2.75 20.53
CA LYS A 222 -2.99 -2.10 21.85
C LYS A 222 -2.40 -0.68 21.75
N ASN A 223 -2.43 0.10 22.83
CA ASN A 223 -1.76 1.41 22.87
C ASN A 223 -0.40 1.28 23.58
N PRO A 224 0.75 1.63 22.96
CA PRO A 224 0.91 2.15 21.61
C PRO A 224 0.80 1.04 20.53
N PRO A 225 0.14 1.31 19.39
CA PRO A 225 -0.25 0.26 18.44
C PRO A 225 0.81 -0.10 17.42
N ALA A 226 1.83 0.73 17.16
CA ALA A 226 2.76 0.47 16.06
C ALA A 226 4.14 0.08 16.56
N PHE A 227 4.66 -1.06 16.10
CA PHE A 227 6.04 -1.45 16.35
C PHE A 227 6.92 -1.02 15.19
N VAL A 228 7.93 -0.20 15.47
CA VAL A 228 8.84 0.36 14.47
C VAL A 228 10.28 0.08 14.87
N VAL A 229 11.07 -0.38 13.91
CA VAL A 229 12.52 -0.53 14.03
C VAL A 229 13.18 0.70 13.40
N TRP A 230 13.75 1.58 14.22
CA TRP A 230 14.30 2.87 13.79
C TRP A 230 15.76 2.75 13.30
N ASP A 231 16.11 3.54 12.29
CA ASP A 231 17.36 3.46 11.55
C ASP A 231 18.58 4.05 12.25
N LYS A 232 18.40 4.97 13.19
CA LYS A 232 19.45 5.89 13.68
C LYS A 232 20.59 5.22 14.49
N THR A 233 20.72 3.91 14.40
CA THR A 233 21.73 3.09 15.06
C THR A 233 22.04 1.80 14.29
N ILE A 234 21.59 1.69 13.04
CA ILE A 234 21.83 0.53 12.17
C ILE A 234 22.78 1.01 11.08
N GLY A 235 24.02 0.53 11.06
CA GLY A 235 24.95 0.72 9.95
C GLY A 235 24.32 0.28 8.63
N THR A 236 24.98 0.58 7.50
CA THR A 236 24.50 0.54 6.10
C THR A 236 23.80 -0.74 5.57
N ASN A 237 23.50 -1.74 6.39
CA ASN A 237 22.71 -2.93 6.02
C ASN A 237 21.76 -3.36 7.16
N PRO A 238 20.45 -3.06 7.10
CA PRO A 238 19.50 -3.65 8.05
C PRO A 238 19.37 -5.15 7.80
N VAL A 239 19.67 -5.97 8.81
CA VAL A 239 19.33 -7.39 8.83
C VAL A 239 17.88 -7.51 9.28
N TYR A 240 17.00 -7.92 8.36
CA TYR A 240 15.60 -8.18 8.65
C TYR A 240 15.47 -9.58 9.29
N TYR A 241 14.91 -9.65 10.49
CA TYR A 241 14.51 -10.93 11.10
C TYR A 241 13.12 -11.34 10.59
N SER A 242 12.81 -12.63 10.50
CA SER A 242 11.58 -13.08 9.82
C SER A 242 10.44 -13.54 10.73
N ASP A 243 10.50 -13.36 12.05
CA ASP A 243 9.61 -14.08 12.98
C ASP A 243 8.72 -13.14 13.84
N GLU A 244 7.47 -13.56 14.08
CA GLU A 244 6.41 -12.81 14.78
C GLU A 244 6.52 -12.87 16.31
N GLY A 245 6.05 -11.79 16.95
CA GLY A 245 6.34 -11.42 18.34
C GLY A 245 7.52 -10.45 18.35
N ALA A 246 7.44 -9.33 19.07
CA ALA A 246 8.62 -8.48 19.26
C ALA A 246 9.78 -9.41 19.65
N PRO A 247 10.89 -9.46 18.88
CA PRO A 247 11.89 -10.50 19.07
C PRO A 247 12.30 -10.54 20.55
N PRO A 248 12.38 -11.73 21.18
CA PRO A 248 13.06 -11.88 22.45
C PRO A 248 14.52 -11.49 22.21
N GLY A 249 14.84 -10.23 22.51
CA GLY A 249 16.00 -9.54 21.97
C GLY A 249 15.60 -8.18 21.44
N LYS A 250 15.29 -7.26 22.37
CA LYS A 250 15.06 -5.85 22.05
C LYS A 250 16.27 -5.34 21.28
N SER A 251 16.17 -5.19 19.96
CA SER A 251 17.03 -4.22 19.28
C SER A 251 16.86 -2.92 20.05
N ALA A 252 17.96 -2.27 20.45
CA ALA A 252 17.93 -1.00 21.17
C ALA A 252 17.21 0.12 20.39
N ASN A 253 16.72 -0.17 19.18
CA ASN A 253 16.11 0.76 18.26
C ASN A 253 14.67 0.36 17.88
N ALA A 254 14.09 -0.65 18.53
CA ALA A 254 12.73 -1.10 18.23
C ALA A 254 11.76 -0.67 19.33
N TYR A 255 10.77 0.15 18.99
CA TYR A 255 9.86 0.77 19.95
C TYR A 255 8.40 0.68 19.51
N TRP A 256 7.52 0.53 20.50
CA TRP A 256 6.09 0.75 20.33
C TRP A 256 5.81 2.25 20.33
N VAL A 257 5.09 2.72 19.30
CA VAL A 257 4.75 4.13 19.12
C VAL A 257 3.28 4.32 18.77
N PRO A 258 2.66 5.42 19.24
CA PRO A 258 1.36 5.87 18.77
C PRO A 258 1.33 6.06 17.25
N TRP A 259 0.19 5.83 16.61
CA TRP A 259 0.05 6.05 15.16
C TRP A 259 0.27 7.51 14.77
N ASP A 260 0.00 8.46 15.66
CA ASP A 260 0.23 9.89 15.43
C ASP A 260 1.70 10.30 15.58
N VAL A 261 2.59 9.36 15.95
CA VAL A 261 4.05 9.56 15.94
C VAL A 261 4.65 9.20 14.59
N ILE A 262 4.01 8.39 13.75
CA ILE A 262 4.59 7.90 12.49
C ILE A 262 3.74 8.23 11.26
N ASP A 263 4.41 8.44 10.13
CA ASP A 263 3.81 8.47 8.81
C ASP A 263 4.61 7.60 7.84
N GLU A 264 4.01 7.26 6.70
CA GLU A 264 4.70 6.59 5.60
C GLU A 264 5.86 7.48 5.12
N ALA A 265 7.10 6.97 5.15
CA ALA A 265 8.24 7.71 4.66
C ALA A 265 8.16 7.78 3.13
N LEU A 266 8.38 8.98 2.59
CA LEU A 266 8.48 9.16 1.15
C LEU A 266 9.70 8.40 0.63
N SER A 267 9.55 7.67 -0.48
CA SER A 267 10.70 7.10 -1.16
C SER A 267 11.53 8.21 -1.82
N SER A 268 12.86 8.08 -1.85
CA SER A 268 13.72 9.00 -2.59
C SER A 268 13.30 9.04 -4.08
N GLY A 269 13.29 10.23 -4.67
CA GLY A 269 12.78 10.48 -6.02
C GLY A 269 11.27 10.75 -6.10
N VAL A 270 10.52 10.62 -5.00
CA VAL A 270 9.08 10.93 -4.99
C VAL A 270 8.85 12.43 -5.15
N ARG A 271 7.88 12.77 -5.98
CA ARG A 271 7.44 14.14 -6.20
C ARG A 271 6.59 14.64 -5.04
N VAL A 272 6.92 15.82 -4.55
CA VAL A 272 6.23 16.48 -3.44
C VAL A 272 5.72 17.85 -3.84
N ILE A 273 4.71 18.32 -3.10
CA ILE A 273 4.15 19.65 -3.20
C ILE A 273 4.19 20.31 -1.83
N ALA A 274 4.53 21.60 -1.79
CA ALA A 274 4.45 22.43 -0.59
C ALA A 274 2.99 22.69 -0.22
N THR A 275 2.55 22.25 0.95
CA THR A 275 1.18 22.43 1.46
C THR A 275 0.96 23.78 2.15
N LYS A 276 2.05 24.45 2.55
CA LYS A 276 2.08 25.77 3.20
C LYS A 276 3.35 26.51 2.79
N ASN A 277 3.34 27.83 3.00
CA ASN A 277 4.57 28.61 2.89
C ASN A 277 5.55 28.14 3.97
N TYR A 278 6.82 27.99 3.61
CA TYR A 278 7.90 27.68 4.53
C TYR A 278 9.02 28.66 4.23
N ASP A 279 9.39 29.45 5.23
CA ASP A 279 10.27 30.61 5.08
C ASP A 279 9.89 31.54 3.89
N SER A 280 10.85 32.30 3.36
CA SER A 280 10.65 33.23 2.24
C SER A 280 10.84 32.61 0.85
N LYS A 281 11.32 31.36 0.79
CA LYS A 281 11.80 30.68 -0.42
C LYS A 281 10.83 29.62 -0.92
N ILE A 282 10.05 29.00 -0.04
CA ILE A 282 9.14 27.91 -0.40
C ILE A 282 7.70 28.39 -0.25
N LYS A 283 7.01 28.48 -1.39
CA LYS A 283 5.61 28.93 -1.44
C LYS A 283 4.66 27.74 -1.50
N ARG A 284 3.47 27.87 -0.91
CA ARG A 284 2.40 26.88 -1.06
C ARG A 284 2.14 26.60 -2.54
N GLY A 285 2.06 25.33 -2.91
CA GLY A 285 1.86 24.86 -4.27
C GLY A 285 3.15 24.62 -5.05
N MET A 286 4.30 25.07 -4.54
CA MET A 286 5.61 24.79 -5.14
C MET A 286 5.83 23.28 -5.19
N MET A 287 6.37 22.81 -6.31
CA MET A 287 6.61 21.38 -6.53
C MET A 287 8.09 21.06 -6.32
N GLY A 288 8.41 19.83 -5.94
CA GLY A 288 9.79 19.39 -5.80
C GLY A 288 9.95 17.88 -5.82
N THR A 289 11.19 17.42 -5.76
CA THR A 289 11.55 16.00 -5.64
C THR A 289 12.17 15.78 -4.25
N TYR A 290 11.58 14.88 -3.48
CA TYR A 290 12.10 14.44 -2.19
C TYR A 290 13.28 13.49 -2.42
N TYR A 291 14.38 13.68 -1.69
CA TYR A 291 15.61 12.88 -1.86
C TYR A 291 16.02 12.11 -0.61
N GLY A 292 15.50 12.45 0.58
CA GLY A 292 15.82 11.76 1.82
C GLY A 292 15.60 12.61 3.06
N THR A 293 15.98 12.09 4.23
CA THR A 293 16.00 12.82 5.50
C THR A 293 17.38 12.78 6.15
N ASN A 294 17.67 13.76 7.01
CA ASN A 294 18.88 13.79 7.84
C ASN A 294 18.62 13.35 9.29
N GLY A 295 17.36 13.04 9.66
CA GLY A 295 16.99 12.73 11.03
C GLY A 295 17.23 13.88 12.03
N LYS A 296 17.28 15.12 11.55
CA LYS A 296 17.38 16.39 12.30
C LYS A 296 16.16 17.27 11.96
N SER A 297 16.04 18.45 12.57
CA SER A 297 15.03 19.45 12.20
C SER A 297 15.71 20.59 11.42
N PRO A 298 15.23 20.99 10.22
CA PRO A 298 14.19 20.33 9.43
C PRO A 298 14.66 19.00 8.79
N PRO A 299 13.78 17.98 8.76
CA PRO A 299 14.18 16.62 8.39
C PRO A 299 14.20 16.31 6.91
N ALA A 300 13.33 16.87 6.06
CA ALA A 300 13.16 16.38 4.70
C ALA A 300 13.96 17.19 3.67
N PHE A 301 14.80 16.54 2.86
CA PHE A 301 15.55 17.19 1.79
C PHE A 301 14.75 17.15 0.48
N VAL A 302 14.43 18.33 -0.05
CA VAL A 302 13.64 18.50 -1.27
C VAL A 302 14.35 19.44 -2.24
N LEU A 303 14.45 19.02 -3.50
CA LEU A 303 14.86 19.85 -4.62
C LEU A 303 13.62 20.45 -5.28
N TRP A 304 13.44 21.77 -5.23
CA TRP A 304 12.22 22.44 -5.68
C TRP A 304 12.29 22.92 -7.14
N ASP A 305 11.17 22.81 -7.85
CA ASP A 305 11.04 23.01 -9.30
C ASP A 305 10.87 24.46 -9.75
N ASP A 306 10.23 25.32 -8.94
CA ASP A 306 9.84 26.67 -9.42
C ASP A 306 11.03 27.61 -9.65
N PHE A 307 12.24 27.13 -9.46
CA PHE A 307 13.45 27.82 -9.86
C PHE A 307 14.21 27.14 -11.01
N ILE A 308 13.68 26.04 -11.54
CA ILE A 308 14.29 25.20 -12.57
C ILE A 308 13.80 25.67 -13.94
N GLY A 309 14.41 26.75 -14.43
CA GLY A 309 14.24 27.24 -15.82
C GLY A 309 14.91 26.36 -16.88
N SER A 310 15.61 25.29 -16.50
CA SER A 310 16.28 24.35 -17.41
C SER A 310 16.39 22.99 -16.73
N SER A 311 16.16 21.90 -17.47
CA SER A 311 16.05 20.50 -16.99
C SER A 311 16.96 20.16 -15.80
N PRO A 312 16.44 19.55 -14.71
CA PRO A 312 17.29 19.09 -13.63
C PRO A 312 18.18 17.94 -14.12
N ASN A 313 19.48 18.04 -13.86
CA ASN A 313 20.36 16.88 -13.93
C ASN A 313 19.96 15.94 -12.78
N TYR A 314 19.50 14.73 -13.12
CA TYR A 314 19.12 13.72 -12.14
C TYR A 314 20.36 13.23 -11.39
N TYR A 315 20.40 13.42 -10.07
CA TYR A 315 21.48 12.93 -9.22
C TYR A 315 21.19 11.48 -8.81
N THR A 316 22.08 10.55 -9.17
CA THR A 316 21.97 9.12 -8.84
C THR A 316 22.85 8.70 -7.66
N GLY A 317 23.35 9.63 -6.85
CA GLY A 317 24.23 9.36 -5.71
C GLY A 317 23.54 9.57 -4.37
N GLY A 318 23.41 8.50 -3.57
CA GLY A 318 22.84 8.52 -2.22
C GLY A 318 23.71 9.31 -1.23
N GLY A 319 23.49 10.62 -1.20
CA GLY A 319 24.09 11.54 -0.24
C GLY A 319 23.84 12.98 -0.69
N ALA A 320 23.14 13.77 0.11
CA ALA A 320 22.94 15.19 -0.19
C ALA A 320 24.32 15.89 -0.22
N PRO A 321 24.74 16.52 -1.35
CA PRO A 321 26.00 17.24 -1.37
C PRO A 321 25.89 18.51 -0.53
N PRO A 322 26.96 18.94 0.15
CA PRO A 322 27.02 20.25 0.77
C PRO A 322 26.98 21.35 -0.31
N GLY A 323 25.82 22.02 -0.44
CA GLY A 323 25.74 23.45 -0.77
C GLY A 323 26.05 23.91 -2.20
N ARG A 324 25.39 23.39 -3.24
CA ARG A 324 25.50 24.04 -4.58
C ARG A 324 24.22 24.34 -5.35
N ASP A 325 23.09 23.73 -5.05
CA ASP A 325 21.85 24.09 -5.74
C ASP A 325 21.04 25.03 -4.85
N GLY A 326 20.87 26.29 -5.29
CA GLY A 326 20.06 27.31 -4.61
C GLY A 326 18.57 26.94 -4.47
N TYR A 327 18.19 25.72 -4.83
CA TYR A 327 16.84 25.19 -4.94
C TYR A 327 16.64 23.93 -4.10
N ALA A 328 17.68 23.44 -3.43
CA ALA A 328 17.62 22.30 -2.54
C ALA A 328 17.50 22.78 -1.09
N TYR A 329 16.39 22.44 -0.43
CA TYR A 329 16.08 22.91 0.92
C TYR A 329 15.68 21.77 1.82
N TRP A 330 16.11 21.87 3.08
CA TRP A 330 15.58 21.07 4.17
C TRP A 330 14.27 21.69 4.64
N VAL A 331 13.19 20.91 4.67
CA VAL A 331 11.87 21.34 5.13
C VAL A 331 11.29 20.42 6.20
N GLU A 332 10.37 20.96 6.98
CA GLU A 332 9.56 20.18 7.91
C GLU A 332 8.65 19.21 7.15
N TRP A 333 8.45 17.99 7.67
CA TRP A 333 7.61 16.98 7.01
C TRP A 333 6.18 17.47 6.76
N ASP A 334 5.66 18.33 7.63
CA ASP A 334 4.32 18.90 7.48
C ASP A 334 4.21 19.97 6.38
N VAL A 335 5.34 20.41 5.81
CA VAL A 335 5.40 21.32 4.65
C VAL A 335 5.16 20.56 3.36
N ILE A 336 5.49 19.28 3.29
CA ILE A 336 5.45 18.50 2.04
C ILE A 336 4.41 17.40 2.07
N LYS A 337 3.80 17.15 0.91
CA LYS A 337 3.00 15.94 0.66
C LYS A 337 3.36 15.36 -0.69
N GLN A 338 3.20 14.06 -0.86
CA GLN A 338 3.33 13.43 -2.17
C GLN A 338 2.36 14.10 -3.16
N ALA A 339 2.91 14.73 -4.19
CA ALA A 339 2.12 15.54 -5.12
C ALA A 339 1.23 14.67 -6.02
N PHE A 340 1.73 13.50 -6.41
CA PHE A 340 1.09 12.60 -7.36
C PHE A 340 0.85 11.23 -6.74
N LEU A 341 -0.41 10.93 -6.46
CA LEU A 341 -0.90 9.60 -6.10
C LEU A 341 -1.72 9.05 -7.28
N PRO A 342 -1.58 7.76 -7.64
CA PRO A 342 -2.39 7.14 -8.67
C PRO A 342 -3.88 7.43 -8.50
N GLY A 343 -4.55 7.78 -9.60
CA GLY A 343 -5.95 8.17 -9.62
C GLY A 343 -6.24 9.64 -9.30
N ARG A 344 -5.23 10.48 -8.99
CA ARG A 344 -5.45 11.93 -8.81
C ARG A 344 -5.60 12.65 -10.13
N LYS A 345 -6.53 13.62 -10.16
CA LYS A 345 -6.70 14.51 -11.30
C LYS A 345 -5.50 15.46 -11.41
N VAL A 346 -5.03 15.67 -12.63
CA VAL A 346 -3.97 16.62 -12.97
C VAL A 346 -4.44 17.55 -14.08
N LYS A 347 -3.77 18.69 -14.20
CA LYS A 347 -3.95 19.65 -15.28
C LYS A 347 -2.62 19.85 -16.00
N ALA A 348 -2.63 19.91 -17.33
CA ALA A 348 -1.50 20.33 -18.12
C ALA A 348 -1.23 21.81 -17.89
N VAL A 349 -0.05 22.15 -17.39
CA VAL A 349 0.40 23.54 -17.23
C VAL A 349 1.23 24.04 -18.41
N ARG A 350 1.63 23.12 -19.30
CA ARG A 350 2.34 23.40 -20.55
C ARG A 350 1.88 22.42 -21.63
N SER A 351 1.93 22.86 -22.89
CA SER A 351 1.76 21.96 -24.03
C SER A 351 2.96 21.01 -24.18
N TYR A 352 2.72 19.78 -24.65
CA TYR A 352 3.77 18.77 -24.81
C TYR A 352 3.52 17.87 -26.04
N ASP A 353 4.55 17.70 -26.86
CA ASP A 353 4.60 16.77 -28.01
C ASP A 353 3.44 16.92 -29.02
N GLY A 354 2.83 18.13 -29.11
CA GLY A 354 1.68 18.42 -29.97
C GLY A 354 0.39 17.65 -29.63
N LYS A 355 0.41 16.81 -28.59
CA LYS A 355 -0.69 15.92 -28.19
C LYS A 355 -1.43 16.40 -26.94
N ILE A 356 -0.74 17.19 -26.13
CA ILE A 356 -1.23 17.73 -24.87
C ILE A 356 -1.15 19.24 -24.97
N ASN A 357 -2.26 19.91 -24.69
CA ASN A 357 -2.34 21.36 -24.67
C ASN A 357 -2.40 21.87 -23.23
N THR A 358 -1.84 23.04 -22.97
CA THR A 358 -2.04 23.75 -21.70
C THR A 358 -3.54 23.82 -21.37
N GLY A 359 -3.91 23.38 -20.19
CA GLY A 359 -5.30 23.31 -19.73
C GLY A 359 -5.95 21.94 -19.84
N ASP A 360 -5.38 21.00 -20.62
CA ASP A 360 -5.88 19.63 -20.69
C ASP A 360 -5.93 19.00 -19.29
N MET A 361 -6.92 18.16 -19.07
CA MET A 361 -7.15 17.50 -17.78
C MET A 361 -6.78 16.04 -17.92
N GLY A 362 -6.32 15.42 -16.84
CA GLY A 362 -5.96 14.01 -16.86
C GLY A 362 -6.03 13.38 -15.49
N VAL A 363 -5.74 12.08 -15.45
CA VAL A 363 -5.58 11.31 -14.23
C VAL A 363 -4.17 10.76 -14.19
N TYR A 364 -3.41 11.14 -13.18
CA TYR A 364 -2.08 10.57 -12.93
C TYR A 364 -2.22 9.10 -12.57
N TRP A 365 -1.45 8.25 -13.24
CA TRP A 365 -1.51 6.81 -13.06
C TRP A 365 -0.29 6.26 -12.32
N GLY A 366 0.90 6.78 -12.61
CA GLY A 366 2.13 6.27 -12.01
C GLY A 366 3.39 6.93 -12.58
N THR A 367 4.55 6.46 -12.11
CA THR A 367 5.88 6.92 -12.55
C THR A 367 6.74 5.71 -12.92
N ASN A 368 7.63 5.86 -13.90
CA ASN A 368 8.64 4.85 -14.26
C ASN A 368 10.03 5.21 -13.71
N GLY A 369 10.19 6.35 -13.04
CA GLY A 369 11.49 6.86 -12.60
C GLY A 369 12.44 7.29 -13.73
N GLY A 370 12.01 7.20 -14.99
CA GLY A 370 12.78 7.57 -16.17
C GLY A 370 12.48 8.98 -16.67
N ASN A 371 12.83 9.28 -17.93
CA ASN A 371 12.50 10.54 -18.60
C ASN A 371 11.79 10.25 -19.93
N PRO A 372 10.52 10.65 -20.14
CA PRO A 372 9.66 11.37 -19.20
C PRO A 372 9.12 10.49 -18.05
N PRO A 373 9.10 10.99 -16.80
CA PRO A 373 8.83 10.20 -15.60
C PRO A 373 7.37 9.89 -15.32
N ALA A 374 6.39 10.68 -15.78
CA ALA A 374 5.01 10.61 -15.28
C ALA A 374 4.03 10.03 -16.32
N PHE A 375 3.26 9.00 -15.97
CA PHE A 375 2.21 8.46 -16.84
C PHE A 375 0.85 9.05 -16.49
N VAL A 376 0.23 9.72 -17.47
CA VAL A 376 -1.07 10.39 -17.30
C VAL A 376 -2.05 9.94 -18.37
N LEU A 377 -3.26 9.60 -17.95
CA LEU A 377 -4.41 9.37 -18.82
C LEU A 377 -5.17 10.69 -19.00
N TRP A 378 -5.06 11.30 -20.17
CA TRP A 378 -5.65 12.59 -20.48
C TRP A 378 -7.13 12.45 -20.89
N THR A 379 -7.96 13.37 -20.42
CA THR A 379 -9.36 13.53 -20.83
C THR A 379 -9.54 14.96 -21.37
N LYS A 380 -9.82 15.09 -22.67
CA LYS A 380 -10.03 16.41 -23.32
C LYS A 380 -11.24 17.18 -22.74
N THR A 381 -12.11 16.51 -21.99
CA THR A 381 -13.30 17.10 -21.37
C THR A 381 -13.44 16.65 -19.91
N VAL A 382 -13.65 17.63 -19.02
CA VAL A 382 -14.01 17.42 -17.62
C VAL A 382 -15.38 16.72 -17.56
N GLY A 383 -15.44 15.47 -17.08
CA GLY A 383 -16.72 14.80 -16.80
C GLY A 383 -16.87 13.36 -17.31
N ALA A 384 -16.02 12.90 -18.23
CA ALA A 384 -15.99 11.48 -18.58
C ALA A 384 -15.23 10.71 -17.49
N ASN A 385 -15.92 9.87 -16.73
CA ASN A 385 -15.30 8.92 -15.81
C ASN A 385 -14.29 8.07 -16.60
N PRO A 386 -12.98 8.19 -16.33
CA PRO A 386 -12.02 7.31 -16.97
C PRO A 386 -12.34 5.89 -16.52
N VAL A 387 -12.46 4.97 -17.48
CA VAL A 387 -12.57 3.54 -17.17
C VAL A 387 -11.32 3.15 -16.40
N TYR A 388 -11.49 2.76 -15.14
CA TYR A 388 -10.40 2.38 -14.25
C TYR A 388 -9.80 1.05 -14.72
N TYR A 389 -8.47 1.00 -14.86
CA TYR A 389 -7.70 -0.22 -15.04
C TYR A 389 -7.09 -0.66 -13.70
N THR A 390 -6.83 -1.95 -13.54
CA THR A 390 -6.29 -2.55 -12.30
C THR A 390 -4.79 -2.26 -12.12
N ASP A 391 -4.25 -2.56 -10.93
CA ASP A 391 -2.89 -2.23 -10.46
C ASP A 391 -1.72 -2.91 -11.23
N GLU A 392 -1.98 -3.70 -12.28
CA GLU A 392 -1.00 -4.55 -12.98
C GLU A 392 -0.22 -3.86 -14.11
N GLY A 393 -0.12 -2.52 -14.08
CA GLY A 393 0.57 -1.74 -15.10
C GLY A 393 -0.31 -1.45 -16.32
N ALA A 394 -0.01 -0.34 -16.99
CA ALA A 394 -0.77 0.08 -18.17
C ALA A 394 -0.80 -1.07 -19.21
N PRO A 395 -1.98 -1.52 -19.65
CA PRO A 395 -2.05 -2.64 -20.57
C PRO A 395 -1.26 -2.34 -21.84
N ARG A 396 -0.62 -3.37 -22.41
CA ARG A 396 -0.10 -3.34 -23.78
C ARG A 396 -1.28 -3.20 -24.74
N GLY A 397 -1.76 -1.96 -24.89
CA GLY A 397 -2.90 -1.56 -25.68
C GLY A 397 -2.98 -0.04 -25.62
N LYS A 398 -2.58 0.62 -26.71
CA LYS A 398 -2.44 2.08 -26.82
C LYS A 398 -3.78 2.77 -26.55
N ASN A 399 -4.08 3.12 -25.30
CA ASN A 399 -5.05 4.18 -25.07
C ASN A 399 -4.45 5.44 -25.70
N LYS A 400 -5.06 5.93 -26.78
CA LYS A 400 -4.58 7.10 -27.53
C LYS A 400 -4.52 8.39 -26.71
N ASN A 401 -4.97 8.36 -25.46
CA ASN A 401 -4.91 9.48 -24.54
C ASN A 401 -3.96 9.26 -23.35
N ALA A 402 -3.22 8.14 -23.29
CA ALA A 402 -2.30 7.86 -22.20
C ALA A 402 -0.85 8.12 -22.64
N TYR A 403 -0.18 9.07 -21.98
CA TYR A 403 1.15 9.55 -22.37
C TYR A 403 2.08 9.66 -21.17
N TRP A 404 3.36 9.38 -21.42
CA TRP A 404 4.43 9.76 -20.51
C TRP A 404 4.75 11.24 -20.72
N VAL A 405 4.79 12.01 -19.63
CA VAL A 405 5.06 13.45 -19.64
C VAL A 405 6.10 13.83 -18.59
N PRO A 406 6.92 14.86 -18.87
CA PRO A 406 7.75 15.50 -17.86
C PRO A 406 6.92 16.06 -16.70
N TRP A 407 7.48 16.08 -15.49
CA TRP A 407 6.78 16.61 -14.31
C TRP A 407 6.36 18.07 -14.47
N ASN A 408 7.16 18.88 -15.18
CA ASN A 408 6.87 20.29 -15.43
C ASN A 408 5.71 20.52 -16.44
N VAL A 409 5.13 19.44 -17.00
CA VAL A 409 3.94 19.50 -17.86
C VAL A 409 2.66 19.39 -17.03
N ILE A 410 2.70 18.80 -15.82
CA ILE A 410 1.49 18.48 -15.05
C ILE A 410 1.48 19.13 -13.66
N GLN A 411 0.29 19.51 -13.22
CA GLN A 411 0.04 19.99 -11.86
C GLN A 411 -1.13 19.20 -11.25
N PRO A 412 -1.02 18.68 -10.02
CA PRO A 412 -2.14 18.02 -9.35
C PRO A 412 -3.25 19.03 -9.05
N LEU A 413 -4.50 18.62 -9.23
CA LEU A 413 -5.68 19.41 -8.89
C LEU A 413 -6.11 19.11 -7.45
N ASN A 414 -6.40 20.15 -6.68
CA ASN A 414 -6.83 20.13 -5.26
C ASN A 414 -5.70 19.86 -4.24
N TYR A 415 -4.94 20.92 -3.90
CA TYR A 415 -4.06 20.96 -2.73
C TYR A 415 -4.22 22.28 -1.94
#